data_AF-A0A849VUY9-F1
#
_entry.id   AF-A0A849VUY9-F1
#
_cell.length_a   1.000
_cell.length_b   1.000
_cell.length_c   1.000
_cell.angle_alpha   90.00
_cell.angle_beta   90.00
_cell.angle_gamma   90.00
#
_symmetry.space_group_name_H-M   'P 1'
#
loop_
_entity.id
_entity.type
_entity.pdbx_description
1 polymer ?
#
loop_
_entity_poly.entity_id
_entity_poly.type
_entity_poly.pdbx_seq_one_letter_code
_entity_poly.pdbx_strand_id
1 'polypeptide(L)'
;MHKWTLVSAVLALGVFSAGPVLAQTCERATATYEAAVDDYLGAKFALDRATQLLASARYASIVGKMKINIALQETDVARALPGYIASLGPAYAAINSIDAACSTDVLATQHRLPTQFKQRIDDDLASLLQGGVDKLANDQMADTKSMFDSTNKK
;
A
#
# COMPACT_ATOMS: atom_id res chain seq x y z
N MET A 1 -7.43 17.84 -76.54
CA MET A 1 -6.81 16.99 -75.49
C MET A 1 -6.76 17.83 -74.20
N HIS A 2 -7.87 18.00 -73.47
CA HIS A 2 -8.26 17.22 -72.28
C HIS A 2 -7.10 16.83 -71.35
N LYS A 3 -6.99 17.53 -70.20
CA LYS A 3 -6.96 16.95 -68.85
C LYS A 3 -7.20 18.03 -67.79
N TRP A 4 -8.36 17.92 -67.15
CA TRP A 4 -8.73 18.57 -65.88
C TRP A 4 -8.15 17.79 -64.68
N THR A 5 -8.29 18.38 -63.49
CA THR A 5 -8.23 17.79 -62.13
C THR A 5 -6.81 17.56 -61.55
N LEU A 6 -6.53 17.78 -60.26
CA LEU A 6 -7.36 18.09 -59.10
C LEU A 6 -6.45 18.74 -58.03
N VAL A 7 -6.96 19.78 -57.36
CA VAL A 7 -6.42 20.31 -56.11
C VAL A 7 -6.68 19.26 -55.01
N SER A 8 -5.61 18.74 -54.39
CA SER A 8 -5.65 18.08 -53.08
C SER A 8 -4.56 18.77 -52.24
N ALA A 9 -4.85 19.79 -51.42
CA ALA A 9 -5.67 19.78 -50.22
C ALA A 9 -5.31 18.64 -49.27
N VAL A 10 -4.75 19.04 -48.11
CA VAL A 10 -4.59 18.31 -46.85
C VAL A 10 -3.48 17.25 -46.79
N LEU A 11 -2.25 17.74 -46.58
CA LEU A 11 -1.20 17.01 -45.86
C LEU A 11 -0.83 17.80 -44.60
N ALA A 12 -1.84 18.05 -43.78
CA ALA A 12 -1.71 18.58 -42.44
C ALA A 12 -2.88 18.05 -41.62
N LEU A 13 -2.85 16.77 -41.26
CA LEU A 13 -3.65 16.14 -40.20
C LEU A 13 -3.18 14.68 -40.09
N GLY A 14 -2.10 14.48 -39.36
CA GLY A 14 -1.52 13.16 -39.09
C GLY A 14 -0.60 13.12 -37.88
N VAL A 15 -0.34 14.26 -37.23
CA VAL A 15 0.11 14.24 -35.83
C VAL A 15 -1.15 13.96 -35.02
N PHE A 16 -1.44 12.68 -34.81
CA PHE A 16 -2.34 12.26 -33.73
C PHE A 16 -1.71 12.79 -32.45
N SER A 17 -2.22 13.92 -31.95
CA SER A 17 -1.86 14.53 -30.68
C SER A 17 -2.40 13.69 -29.54
N ALA A 18 -1.86 12.48 -29.38
CA ALA A 18 -2.06 11.66 -28.19
C ALA A 18 -1.31 12.27 -26.96
N GLY A 19 -0.43 13.26 -27.19
CA GLY A 19 0.49 13.84 -26.20
C GLY A 19 -0.13 14.52 -24.97
N PRO A 20 -1.14 15.43 -25.07
CA PRO A 20 -1.60 16.18 -23.90
C PRO A 20 -2.66 15.46 -23.07
N VAL A 21 -3.56 14.68 -23.70
CA VAL A 21 -4.65 13.97 -22.98
C VAL A 21 -4.09 12.77 -22.21
N LEU A 22 -3.18 12.00 -22.80
CA LEU A 22 -2.51 10.87 -22.11
C LEU A 22 -1.64 11.34 -20.95
N ALA A 23 -0.91 12.45 -21.12
CA ALA A 23 -0.09 13.04 -20.06
C ALA A 23 -0.96 13.48 -18.85
N GLN A 24 -2.09 14.14 -19.11
CA GLN A 24 -2.98 14.60 -18.05
C GLN A 24 -3.71 13.44 -17.35
N THR A 25 -4.02 12.35 -18.06
CA THR A 25 -4.58 11.14 -17.43
C THR A 25 -3.57 10.40 -16.57
N CYS A 26 -2.30 10.33 -17.02
CA CYS A 26 -1.25 9.71 -16.24
C CYS A 26 -0.91 10.54 -14.98
N GLU A 27 -0.80 11.87 -15.10
CA GLU A 27 -0.56 12.76 -13.95
C GLU A 27 -1.63 12.62 -12.86
N ARG A 28 -2.91 12.58 -13.25
CA ARG A 28 -4.02 12.34 -12.32
C ARG A 28 -3.95 10.94 -11.69
N ALA A 29 -3.60 9.91 -12.47
CA ALA A 29 -3.47 8.56 -11.96
C ALA A 29 -2.30 8.44 -10.97
N THR A 30 -1.17 9.11 -11.24
CA THR A 30 -0.03 9.21 -10.33
C THR A 30 -0.41 9.87 -9.02
N ALA A 31 -1.06 11.03 -9.04
CA ALA A 31 -1.51 11.69 -7.81
C ALA A 31 -2.48 10.83 -6.99
N THR A 32 -3.38 10.11 -7.67
CA THR A 32 -4.31 9.17 -7.01
C THR A 32 -3.58 7.99 -6.40
N TYR A 33 -2.56 7.48 -7.09
CA TYR A 33 -1.70 6.40 -6.61
C TYR A 33 -0.89 6.80 -5.38
N GLU A 34 -0.24 7.97 -5.40
CA GLU A 34 0.53 8.48 -4.26
C GLU A 34 -0.36 8.66 -3.02
N ALA A 35 -1.54 9.26 -3.18
CA ALA A 35 -2.49 9.41 -2.08
C ALA A 35 -2.94 8.05 -1.51
N ALA A 36 -3.24 7.07 -2.37
CA ALA A 36 -3.66 5.74 -1.93
C ALA A 36 -2.52 4.96 -1.24
N VAL A 37 -1.27 5.16 -1.68
CA VAL A 37 -0.08 4.61 -1.01
C VAL A 37 0.06 5.19 0.39
N ASP A 38 -0.02 6.52 0.53
CA ASP A 38 0.12 7.20 1.82
C ASP A 38 -0.99 6.80 2.80
N ASP A 39 -2.25 6.74 2.33
CA ASP A 39 -3.39 6.29 3.14
C ASP A 39 -3.22 4.84 3.61
N TYR A 40 -2.81 3.94 2.71
CA TYR A 40 -2.53 2.55 3.05
C TYR A 40 -1.40 2.44 4.09
N LEU A 41 -0.26 3.10 3.85
CA LEU A 41 0.90 3.03 4.74
C LEU A 41 0.58 3.63 6.12
N GLY A 42 -0.18 4.72 6.17
CA GLY A 42 -0.66 5.31 7.42
C GLY A 42 -1.56 4.35 8.19
N ALA A 43 -2.52 3.72 7.51
CA ALA A 43 -3.43 2.76 8.14
C ALA A 43 -2.71 1.48 8.61
N LYS A 44 -1.78 0.96 7.81
CA LYS A 44 -0.93 -0.18 8.17
C LYS A 44 -0.06 0.12 9.38
N PHE A 45 0.59 1.29 9.39
CA PHE A 45 1.40 1.73 10.53
C PHE A 45 0.58 1.83 11.82
N ALA A 46 -0.65 2.36 11.75
CA ALA A 46 -1.52 2.44 12.91
C ALA A 46 -1.88 1.04 13.46
N LEU A 47 -2.18 0.09 12.56
CA LEU A 47 -2.47 -1.30 12.94
C LEU A 47 -1.23 -1.99 13.53
N ASP A 48 -0.06 -1.83 12.92
CA ASP A 48 1.20 -2.42 13.40
C ASP A 48 1.57 -1.89 14.78
N ARG A 49 1.44 -0.57 14.99
CA ARG A 49 1.68 0.06 16.28
C ARG A 49 0.74 -0.47 17.35
N ALA A 50 -0.56 -0.57 17.06
CA ALA A 50 -1.53 -1.11 18.01
C ALA A 50 -1.20 -2.58 18.36
N THR A 51 -0.82 -3.37 17.35
CA THR A 51 -0.41 -4.78 17.51
C THR A 51 0.84 -4.90 18.37
N GLN A 52 1.84 -4.06 18.14
CA GLN A 52 3.08 -4.06 18.91
C GLN A 52 2.87 -3.63 20.37
N LEU A 53 1.98 -2.66 20.61
CA LEU A 53 1.59 -2.28 21.97
C LEU A 53 0.84 -3.40 22.69
N LEU A 54 -0.03 -4.13 21.99
CA LEU A 54 -0.69 -5.32 22.52
C LEU A 54 0.32 -6.43 22.84
N ALA A 55 1.28 -6.70 21.95
CA ALA A 55 2.37 -7.65 22.16
C ALA A 55 3.21 -7.28 23.40
N SER A 56 3.58 -6.00 23.51
CA SER A 56 4.33 -5.46 24.65
C SER A 56 3.54 -5.55 25.95
N ALA A 57 2.22 -5.29 25.88
CA ALA A 57 1.32 -5.42 27.02
C ALA A 57 1.23 -6.86 27.54
N ARG A 58 1.08 -7.82 26.63
CA ARG A 58 1.07 -9.26 26.92
C ARG A 58 2.41 -9.69 27.53
N TYR A 59 3.54 -9.28 26.93
CA TYR A 59 4.87 -9.57 27.47
C TYR A 59 5.03 -9.07 28.90
N ALA A 60 4.78 -7.78 29.15
CA ALA A 60 4.96 -7.16 30.46
C ALA A 60 4.04 -7.76 31.54
N SER A 61 2.84 -8.21 31.15
CA SER A 61 1.94 -8.97 32.02
C SER A 61 2.55 -10.32 32.42
N ILE A 62 3.17 -11.04 31.48
CA ILE A 62 3.81 -12.34 31.76
C ILE A 62 5.00 -12.18 32.70
N VAL A 63 5.85 -11.17 32.47
CA VAL A 63 7.07 -10.96 33.28
C VAL A 63 6.82 -10.20 34.60
N GLY A 64 5.56 -9.87 34.91
CA GLY A 64 5.17 -9.20 36.16
C GLY A 64 5.71 -7.77 36.30
N LYS A 65 6.12 -7.13 35.20
CA LYS A 65 6.84 -5.84 35.23
C LYS A 65 5.92 -4.62 35.32
N MET A 66 4.63 -4.73 34.96
CA MET A 66 3.66 -3.62 35.00
C MET A 66 2.20 -4.11 35.00
N LYS A 67 1.30 -3.38 35.69
CA LYS A 67 -0.16 -3.51 35.52
C LYS A 67 -0.58 -2.81 34.22
N ILE A 68 -0.42 -3.47 33.08
CA ILE A 68 -0.87 -2.94 31.79
C ILE A 68 -2.31 -3.38 31.52
N ASN A 69 -3.15 -2.44 31.08
CA ASN A 69 -4.50 -2.75 30.67
C ASN A 69 -4.47 -3.36 29.25
N ILE A 70 -4.45 -4.70 29.18
CA ILE A 70 -4.46 -5.45 27.90
C ILE A 70 -5.74 -5.14 27.11
N ALA A 71 -6.89 -5.03 27.77
CA ALA A 71 -8.17 -4.76 27.11
C ALA A 71 -8.18 -3.40 26.39
N LEU A 72 -7.45 -2.40 26.90
CA LEU A 72 -7.26 -1.13 26.22
C LEU A 72 -6.48 -1.31 24.90
N GLN A 73 -5.43 -2.13 24.90
CA GLN A 73 -4.62 -2.38 23.70
C GLN A 73 -5.39 -3.22 22.66
N GLU A 74 -6.22 -4.16 23.11
CA GLU A 74 -7.15 -4.88 22.23
C GLU A 74 -8.17 -3.94 21.58
N THR A 75 -8.64 -2.93 22.33
CA THR A 75 -9.52 -1.89 21.79
C THR A 75 -8.82 -1.02 20.75
N ASP A 76 -7.56 -0.67 20.97
CA ASP A 76 -6.78 0.12 20.01
C ASP A 76 -6.53 -0.66 18.71
N VAL A 77 -6.27 -1.96 18.80
CA VAL A 77 -6.23 -2.86 17.63
C VAL A 77 -7.58 -2.88 16.91
N ALA A 78 -8.67 -3.08 17.64
CA ALA A 78 -10.02 -3.12 17.07
C ALA A 78 -10.41 -1.79 16.40
N ARG A 79 -9.86 -0.66 16.85
CA ARG A 79 -10.06 0.66 16.25
C ARG A 79 -9.21 0.85 14.98
N ALA A 80 -7.99 0.32 14.94
CA ALA A 80 -7.08 0.48 13.80
C ALA A 80 -7.44 -0.44 12.62
N LEU A 81 -7.93 -1.65 12.92
CA LEU A 81 -8.19 -2.68 11.91
C LEU A 81 -9.19 -2.26 10.81
N PRO A 82 -10.34 -1.61 11.10
CA PRO A 82 -11.26 -1.15 10.07
C PRO A 82 -10.63 -0.14 9.10
N GLY A 83 -9.76 0.75 9.60
CA GLY A 83 -9.05 1.73 8.77
C GLY A 83 -8.08 1.06 7.80
N TYR A 84 -7.34 0.06 8.28
CA TYR A 84 -6.49 -0.77 7.41
C TYR A 84 -7.30 -1.48 6.33
N ILE A 85 -8.39 -2.17 6.70
CA ILE A 85 -9.25 -2.88 5.74
C ILE A 85 -9.84 -1.91 4.70
N ALA A 86 -10.31 -0.74 5.15
CA ALA A 86 -10.88 0.28 4.27
C ALA A 86 -9.87 0.85 3.26
N SER A 87 -8.58 0.87 3.61
CA SER A 87 -7.50 1.37 2.73
C SER A 87 -7.14 0.40 1.59
N LEU A 88 -7.43 -0.90 1.72
CA LEU A 88 -7.03 -1.93 0.75
C LEU A 88 -7.69 -1.73 -0.62
N GLY A 89 -9.00 -1.47 -0.65
CA GLY A 89 -9.76 -1.29 -1.89
C GLY A 89 -9.23 -0.13 -2.74
N PRO A 90 -9.12 1.10 -2.18
CA PRO A 90 -8.51 2.23 -2.85
C PRO A 90 -7.08 1.96 -3.33
N ALA A 91 -6.25 1.28 -2.53
CA ALA A 91 -4.88 0.95 -2.91
C ALA A 91 -4.81 0.05 -4.16
N TYR A 92 -5.59 -1.04 -4.20
CA TYR A 92 -5.68 -1.90 -5.39
C TYR A 92 -6.27 -1.17 -6.60
N ALA A 93 -7.29 -0.33 -6.39
CA ALA A 93 -7.88 0.46 -7.48
C ALA A 93 -6.87 1.44 -8.08
N ALA A 94 -6.05 2.09 -7.25
CA ALA A 94 -5.04 3.03 -7.69
C ALA A 94 -3.89 2.34 -8.44
N ILE A 95 -3.48 1.13 -8.01
CA ILE A 95 -2.51 0.29 -8.75
C ILE A 95 -3.04 -0.01 -10.16
N ASN A 96 -4.30 -0.43 -10.29
CA ASN A 96 -4.89 -0.73 -11.60
C ASN A 96 -5.00 0.54 -12.47
N SER A 97 -5.34 1.68 -11.86
CA SER A 97 -5.49 2.95 -12.57
C SER A 97 -4.17 3.49 -13.11
N ILE A 98 -3.07 3.40 -12.35
CA ILE A 98 -1.76 3.87 -12.81
C ILE A 98 -1.19 2.95 -13.89
N ASP A 99 -1.40 1.63 -13.78
CA ASP A 99 -1.00 0.66 -14.80
C ASP A 99 -1.70 0.93 -16.14
N ALA A 100 -3.02 1.17 -16.10
CA ALA A 100 -3.81 1.47 -17.28
C ALA A 100 -3.47 2.84 -17.91
N ALA A 101 -3.26 3.88 -17.09
CA ALA A 101 -3.09 5.26 -17.56
C ALA A 101 -1.67 5.60 -18.01
N CYS A 102 -0.65 4.90 -17.51
CA CYS A 102 0.76 5.26 -17.70
C CYS A 102 1.58 4.20 -18.45
N SER A 103 0.94 3.27 -19.18
CA SER A 103 1.58 2.13 -19.86
C SER A 103 2.50 2.46 -21.05
N THR A 104 2.68 3.74 -21.41
CA THR A 104 3.58 4.17 -22.50
C THR A 104 4.87 4.80 -21.97
N ASP A 105 5.94 4.00 -22.00
CA ASP A 105 7.41 4.22 -21.98
C ASP A 105 8.09 5.32 -21.12
N VAL A 106 7.40 6.35 -20.62
CA VAL A 106 8.06 7.40 -19.83
C VAL A 106 8.40 6.93 -18.41
N LEU A 107 7.84 5.78 -17.98
CA LEU A 107 7.92 5.29 -16.61
C LEU A 107 8.38 3.82 -16.47
N ALA A 108 9.12 3.26 -17.43
CA ALA A 108 9.64 1.89 -17.32
C ALA A 108 10.48 1.63 -16.04
N THR A 109 11.07 2.68 -15.45
CA THR A 109 11.71 2.64 -14.11
C THR A 109 10.73 2.81 -12.94
N GLN A 110 9.60 3.50 -13.11
CA GLN A 110 8.54 3.65 -12.10
C GLN A 110 7.50 2.52 -12.12
N HIS A 111 7.35 1.75 -13.21
CA HIS A 111 6.46 0.57 -13.26
C HIS A 111 6.85 -0.55 -12.28
N ARG A 112 8.06 -0.53 -11.71
CA ARG A 112 8.41 -1.41 -10.59
C ARG A 112 7.67 -1.03 -9.30
N LEU A 113 7.29 0.24 -9.12
CA LEU A 113 6.65 0.73 -7.89
C LEU A 113 5.24 0.15 -7.70
N PRO A 114 4.32 0.15 -8.70
CA PRO A 114 3.00 -0.47 -8.54
C PRO A 114 3.06 -1.96 -8.24
N THR A 115 3.94 -2.71 -8.92
CA THR A 115 4.07 -4.17 -8.70
C THR A 115 4.65 -4.49 -7.32
N GLN A 116 5.68 -3.78 -6.88
CA GLN A 116 6.26 -3.96 -5.54
C GLN A 116 5.27 -3.56 -4.45
N PHE A 117 4.52 -2.48 -4.66
CA PHE A 117 3.49 -2.04 -3.72
C PHE A 117 2.35 -3.05 -3.64
N LYS A 118 1.88 -3.58 -4.77
CA LYS A 118 0.90 -4.66 -4.79
C LYS A 118 1.38 -5.89 -4.02
N GLN A 119 2.61 -6.33 -4.27
CA GLN A 119 3.18 -7.48 -3.55
C GLN A 119 3.21 -7.24 -2.04
N ARG A 120 3.58 -6.02 -1.61
CA ARG A 120 3.54 -5.65 -0.19
C ARG A 120 2.13 -5.77 0.39
N ILE A 121 1.11 -5.23 -0.29
CA ILE A 121 -0.29 -5.33 0.17
C ILE A 121 -0.69 -6.81 0.26
N ASP A 122 -0.34 -7.62 -0.75
CA ASP A 122 -0.66 -9.04 -0.77
C ASP A 122 0.00 -9.79 0.40
N ASP A 123 1.28 -9.52 0.69
CA ASP A 123 2.04 -10.13 1.79
C ASP A 123 1.48 -9.72 3.16
N ASP A 124 1.15 -8.43 3.34
CA ASP A 124 0.56 -7.89 4.57
C ASP A 124 -0.84 -8.49 4.81
N LEU A 125 -1.66 -8.59 3.76
CA LEU A 125 -2.99 -9.19 3.81
C LEU A 125 -2.92 -10.70 4.08
N ALA A 126 -2.00 -11.42 3.42
CA ALA A 126 -1.79 -12.84 3.66
C ALA A 126 -1.39 -13.11 5.12
N SER A 127 -0.49 -12.29 5.66
CA SER A 127 -0.07 -12.35 7.06
C SER A 127 -1.26 -12.15 8.01
N LEU A 128 -2.11 -11.14 7.73
CA LEU A 128 -3.33 -10.90 8.51
C LEU A 128 -4.35 -12.04 8.38
N LEU A 129 -4.53 -12.62 7.20
CA LEU A 129 -5.50 -13.71 6.97
C LEU A 129 -5.07 -15.04 7.60
N GLN A 130 -3.77 -15.36 7.58
CA GLN A 130 -3.26 -16.61 8.16
C GLN A 130 -3.26 -16.62 9.69
N GLY A 131 -3.14 -15.45 10.32
CA GLY A 131 -2.91 -15.35 11.76
C GLY A 131 -3.87 -14.46 12.54
N GLY A 132 -4.44 -13.46 11.88
CA GLY A 132 -5.09 -12.35 12.55
C GLY A 132 -4.11 -11.52 13.39
N VAL A 133 -4.64 -10.45 13.99
CA VAL A 133 -3.84 -9.54 14.82
C VAL A 133 -3.34 -10.23 16.10
N ASP A 134 -4.10 -11.18 16.64
CA ASP A 134 -3.71 -11.88 17.86
C ASP A 134 -2.48 -12.76 17.69
N LYS A 135 -2.39 -13.50 16.59
CA LYS A 135 -1.19 -14.29 16.29
C LYS A 135 0.00 -13.37 16.06
N LEU A 136 -0.18 -12.29 15.29
CA LEU A 136 0.89 -11.32 15.04
C LEU A 136 1.41 -10.69 16.33
N ALA A 137 0.51 -10.31 17.25
CA ALA A 137 0.88 -9.81 18.58
C ALA A 137 1.62 -10.88 19.41
N ASN A 138 1.23 -12.14 19.32
CA ASN A 138 1.89 -13.23 20.03
C ASN A 138 3.27 -13.55 19.48
N ASP A 139 3.43 -13.53 18.15
CA ASP A 139 4.72 -13.74 17.48
C ASP A 139 5.69 -12.60 17.85
N GLN A 140 5.24 -11.34 17.78
CA GLN A 140 6.04 -10.19 18.22
C GLN A 140 6.39 -10.22 19.71
N MET A 141 5.47 -10.72 20.55
CA MET A 141 5.73 -10.93 21.97
C MET A 141 6.81 -12.01 22.18
N ALA A 142 6.76 -13.11 21.43
CA ALA A 142 7.75 -14.18 21.49
C ALA A 142 9.15 -13.69 21.06
N ASP A 143 9.22 -12.90 19.99
CA ASP A 143 10.46 -12.29 19.52
C ASP A 143 11.05 -11.33 20.56
N THR A 144 10.20 -10.47 21.13
CA THR A 144 10.58 -9.54 22.22
C THR A 144 11.15 -10.33 23.41
N LYS A 145 10.48 -11.41 23.82
CA LYS A 145 10.95 -12.28 24.88
C LYS A 145 12.31 -12.89 24.56
N SER A 146 12.50 -13.41 23.34
CA SER A 146 13.75 -14.01 22.88
C SER A 146 14.93 -13.01 22.93
N MET A 147 14.70 -11.76 22.52
CA MET A 147 15.70 -10.69 22.60
C MET A 147 16.12 -10.39 24.05
N PHE A 148 15.18 -10.34 24.99
CA PHE A 148 15.51 -10.10 26.40
C PHE A 148 16.16 -11.30 27.08
N ASP A 149 15.72 -12.52 26.78
CA ASP A 149 16.29 -13.74 27.34
C ASP A 149 17.73 -13.99 26.85
N SER A 150 18.03 -13.65 25.59
CA SER A 150 19.39 -13.72 25.05
C SER A 150 20.31 -12.64 25.63
N THR A 151 19.78 -11.48 25.98
CA THR A 151 20.53 -10.39 26.61
C THR A 151 20.86 -10.67 28.09
N ASN A 152 19.99 -11.37 28.82
CA ASN A 152 20.18 -11.73 30.24
C ASN A 152 21.05 -12.98 30.48
N LYS A 153 21.54 -13.65 29.42
CA LYS A 153 22.46 -14.80 29.54
C LYS A 153 23.95 -14.39 29.63
N LYS A 154 24.25 -13.17 30.07
CA LYS A 154 25.61 -12.71 30.40
C LYS A 154 25.78 -12.63 31.90
#